data_AF-A0A928TKV0-F1
#
_entry.id   AF-A0A928TKV0-F1
#
_cell.length_a   1.000
_cell.length_b   1.000
_cell.length_c   1.000
_cell.angle_alpha   90.00
_cell.angle_beta   90.00
_cell.angle_gamma   90.00
#
_symmetry.space_group_name_H-M   'P 1'
#
loop_
_entity.id
_entity.type
_entity.pdbx_description
1 polymer ?
#
loop_
_entity_poly.entity_id
_entity_poly.type
_entity_poly.pdbx_seq_one_letter_code
_entity_poly.pdbx_strand_id
1 'polypeptide(L)' 'MQAEPPPSDLISVDDAVAQYGLSRSTVFRLFKAGLPRFRRSGDRKTYVSRSQLESMTSFRRVE' A
#
# COMPACT_ATOMS: atom_id res chain seq x y z
N MET A 1 4.02 1.23 20.20
CA MET A 1 3.02 0.21 19.83
C MET A 1 2.66 0.46 18.38
N GLN A 2 3.09 -0.39 17.43
CA GLN A 2 2.67 -0.24 16.03
C GLN A 2 1.24 -0.78 15.94
N ALA A 3 0.26 0.10 15.72
CA ALA A 3 -1.12 -0.32 15.53
C ALA A 3 -1.20 -1.11 14.22
N GLU A 4 -1.62 -2.37 14.29
CA GLU A 4 -1.91 -3.16 13.10
C GLU A 4 -3.06 -2.47 12.35
N PRO A 5 -2.90 -2.15 11.06
CA PRO A 5 -3.95 -1.48 10.30
C PRO A 5 -5.18 -2.40 10.22
N PRO A 6 -6.40 -1.85 10.32
CA PRO A 6 -7.60 -2.66 10.20
C PRO A 6 -7.63 -3.34 8.81
N PRO A 7 -8.26 -4.52 8.67
CA PRO A 7 -8.27 -5.26 7.42
C PRO A 7 -8.90 -4.50 6.26
N SER A 8 -9.76 -3.51 6.56
CA SER A 8 -10.32 -2.56 5.61
C SER A 8 -9.29 -1.59 5.04
N ASP A 9 -8.20 -1.29 5.75
CA ASP A 9 -7.16 -0.34 5.32
C ASP A 9 -6.13 -0.99 4.38
N LEU A 10 -6.08 -2.33 4.34
CA LEU A 10 -5.18 -3.08 3.46
C LEU A 10 -5.75 -3.22 2.05
N ILE A 11 -5.04 -2.64 1.07
CA ILE A 11 -5.34 -2.79 -0.35
C ILE A 11 -4.23 -3.54 -1.07
N SER A 12 -4.54 -4.19 -2.19
CA SER A 12 -3.52 -4.84 -3.01
C SER A 12 -2.60 -3.80 -3.66
N VAL A 13 -1.36 -4.17 -4.01
CA VAL A 13 -0.47 -3.29 -4.77
C VAL A 13 -1.10 -2.87 -6.10
N ASP A 14 -1.90 -3.76 -6.71
CA ASP A 14 -2.60 -3.47 -7.96
C ASP A 14 -3.71 -2.42 -7.77
N ASP A 15 -4.49 -2.54 -6.70
CA ASP A 15 -5.45 -1.52 -6.27
C ASP A 15 -4.77 -0.19 -5.95
N ALA A 16 -3.62 -0.22 -5.27
CA ALA A 16 -2.90 1.00 -4.93
C ALA A 16 -2.44 1.74 -6.19
N VAL A 17 -1.98 1.01 -7.20
CA VAL A 17 -1.61 1.54 -8.51
C VAL A 17 -2.81 2.16 -9.22
N ALA A 18 -3.95 1.47 -9.22
CA ALA A 18 -5.18 1.94 -9.86
C ALA A 18 -5.78 3.17 -9.13
N GLN A 19 -5.89 3.13 -7.80
CA GLN A 19 -6.57 4.16 -7.01
C GLN A 19 -5.75 5.43 -6.80
N TYR A 20 -4.42 5.32 -6.74
CA TYR A 20 -3.53 6.45 -6.48
C TYR A 20 -2.73 6.88 -7.73
N GLY A 21 -2.99 6.26 -8.89
CA GLY A 21 -2.29 6.56 -10.14
C GLY A 21 -0.78 6.29 -10.06
N LEU A 22 -0.35 5.39 -9.18
CA LEU A 22 1.07 5.11 -8.93
C LEU A 22 1.57 4.02 -9.85
N SER A 23 2.85 4.09 -10.25
CA SER A 23 3.49 2.93 -10.87
C SER A 23 3.81 1.86 -9.83
N ARG A 24 3.77 0.57 -10.22
CA ARG A 24 4.25 -0.53 -9.35
C ARG A 24 5.66 -0.27 -8.83
N SER A 25 6.54 0.28 -9.68
CA SER A 25 7.90 0.68 -9.33
C SER A 25 7.95 1.69 -8.19
N THR A 26 7.00 2.63 -8.13
CA THR A 26 6.87 3.59 -7.02
C THR A 26 6.52 2.87 -5.73
N VAL A 27 5.55 1.95 -5.76
CA VAL A 27 5.17 1.15 -4.58
C VAL A 27 6.36 0.32 -4.08
N PHE A 28 7.12 -0.32 -4.98
CA PHE A 28 8.34 -1.03 -4.61
C PHE A 28 9.44 -0.12 -4.03
N ARG A 29 9.54 1.12 -4.50
CA ARG A 29 10.45 2.12 -3.92
C ARG A 29 10.00 2.51 -2.51
N LEU A 30 8.69 2.67 -2.28
CA LEU A 30 8.14 2.95 -0.95
C LEU A 30 8.41 1.80 0.02
N PHE A 31 8.34 0.54 -0.42
CA PHE A 31 8.77 -0.59 0.41
C PHE A 31 10.23 -0.49 0.87
N LYS A 32 11.12 -0.05 -0.03
CA LYS A 32 12.52 0.21 0.33
C LYS A 32 12.68 1.41 1.26
N ALA A 33 11.76 2.37 1.21
CA ALA A 33 11.74 3.55 2.07
C ALA A 33 11.09 3.29 3.44
N GLY A 34 10.56 2.08 3.70
CA GLY A 34 9.98 1.71 4.99
C GLY A 34 8.48 1.45 4.99
N LEU A 35 7.81 1.47 3.82
CA LEU A 35 6.40 1.06 3.73
C LEU A 35 6.31 -0.45 4.02
N PRO A 36 5.52 -0.89 5.01
CA PRO A 36 5.33 -2.29 5.30
C PRO A 36 4.48 -2.96 4.20
N ARG A 37 4.88 -4.19 3.91
CA ARG A 37 4.23 -5.08 2.97
C ARG A 37 3.52 -6.18 3.74
N PHE A 38 2.27 -6.41 3.37
CA PHE A 38 1.43 -7.45 3.97
C PHE A 38 1.18 -8.54 2.93
N ARG A 39 1.11 -9.79 3.38
CA ARG A 39 0.74 -10.93 2.54
C ARG A 39 -0.32 -11.73 3.28
N ARG A 40 -1.34 -12.17 2.57
CA ARG A 40 -2.38 -13.06 3.12
C ARG A 40 -2.00 -14.50 2.79
N SER A 41 -2.19 -15.40 3.75
CA SER A 41 -1.92 -16.82 3.51
C SER A 41 -2.87 -17.35 2.42
N GLY A 42 -2.32 -18.04 1.42
CA GLY A 42 -3.08 -18.53 0.27
C GLY A 42 -3.25 -17.53 -0.89
N ASP A 43 -2.83 -16.27 -0.72
CA ASP A 43 -2.91 -15.26 -1.78
C ASP A 43 -1.50 -14.84 -2.27
N ARG A 44 -1.32 -14.78 -3.59
CA ARG A 44 -0.05 -14.40 -4.22
C ARG A 44 0.17 -12.90 -4.32
N LYS A 45 -0.83 -12.08 -3.93
CA LYS A 45 -0.74 -10.62 -4.01
C LYS A 45 -0.04 -10.07 -2.76
N THR A 46 0.57 -8.91 -2.97
CA THR A 46 1.11 -8.09 -1.89
C THR A 46 0.10 -7.01 -1.57
N TYR A 47 -0.07 -6.73 -0.28
CA TYR A 47 -0.98 -5.74 0.25
C TYR A 47 -0.20 -4.63 0.95
N VAL A 48 -0.78 -3.44 0.98
CA VAL A 48 -0.24 -2.23 1.60
C VAL A 48 -1.35 -1.52 2.39
N SER A 49 -0.97 -0.85 3.46
CA SER A 49 -1.88 0.02 4.22
C SER A 49 -2.11 1.31 3.44
N ARG A 50 -3.38 1.66 3.20
CA ARG A 50 -3.77 2.94 2.58
C ARG A 50 -3.28 4.12 3.40
N SER A 51 -3.61 4.13 4.69
CA SER A 51 -3.23 5.22 5.60
C SER A 51 -1.72 5.48 5.62
N GLN A 52 -0.90 4.42 5.56
CA GLN A 52 0.55 4.59 5.49
C GLN A 52 1.06 4.98 4.10
N LEU A 53 0.48 4.46 3.04
CA LEU A 53 0.77 4.91 1.67
C LEU A 53 0.48 6.41 1.53
N GLU A 54 -0.63 6.88 2.08
CA GLU A 54 -1.02 8.30 2.11
C GLU A 54 -0.15 9.13 3.07
N SER A 55 0.40 8.54 4.13
CA SER A 55 1.32 9.25 5.03
C SER A 55 2.73 9.38 4.45
N MET A 56 3.19 8.35 3.73
CA MET A 56 4.54 8.33 3.13
C MET A 56 4.60 9.06 1.79
N THR A 57 3.45 9.42 1.23
CA THR A 57 3.37 10.04 -0.08
C THR A 57 2.47 11.26 -0.03
N SER A 58 2.81 12.31 -0.76
CA SER A 58 1.90 13.45 -0.96
C SER A 58 0.89 13.18 -2.09
N PHE A 59 0.68 11.93 -2.50
CA PHE A 59 -0.18 11.61 -3.63
C PHE A 59 -1.66 11.78 -3.25
N ARG A 60 -2.42 12.44 -4.12
CA ARG A 60 -3.87 12.54 -4.03
C ARG A 60 -4.50 11.37 -4.78
N ARG A 61 -5.56 10.78 -4.20
CA ARG A 61 -6.40 9.78 -4.86
C ARG A 61 -6.90 10.34 -6.19
N VAL A 62 -6.80 9.55 -7.26
CA VAL A 62 -7.30 9.92 -8.57
C VAL A 62 -8.73 9.38 -8.63
N GLU A 63 -9.72 10.27 -8.62
CA GLU A 63 -11.14 9.91 -8.81
C GLU A 63 -11.47 9.73 -10.28
#